data_AF-A0A3D5UQU5-F1
#
_entry.id   AF-A0A3D5UQU5-F1
#
_cell.length_a   1.000
_cell.length_b   1.000
_cell.length_c   1.000
_cell.angle_alpha   90.00
_cell.angle_beta   90.00
_cell.angle_gamma   90.00
#
_symmetry.space_group_name_H-M   'P 1'
#
loop_
_entity.id
_entity.type
_entity.pdbx_description
1 polymer ?
#
loop_
_entity_poly.entity_id
_entity_poly.type
_entity_poly.pdbx_seq_one_letter_code
_entity_poly.pdbx_strand_id
1 'polypeptide(L)'
;VPMHKIKVNMDKQLKHCGGAPFYTLGPLTTDIAPGYDHITSGIGAAMIGWFGCAMLCYVTPKEHLGLPDRADVKEGVITYKIAAHAADLAKGHPAAQLRDDALSRARFEFRWEDQFNLALDPERAKEFHDRTLPKEAHKVAHFCSMCGPKFCSMKITQEVRDYAESGMAEMASEFRNSGSEIYLEEADAANKAANKSLAGKAAE
;
A
#
# COMPACT_ATOMS: atom_id res chain seq x y z
N VAL A 1 7.44 2.93 -27.50
CA VAL A 1 8.60 2.04 -27.26
C VAL A 1 8.16 0.83 -26.43
N PRO A 2 8.14 -0.39 -26.98
CA PRO A 2 7.73 -1.57 -26.21
C PRO A 2 8.70 -1.86 -25.05
N MET A 3 8.20 -2.43 -23.95
CA MET A 3 8.92 -2.54 -22.67
C MET A 3 10.33 -3.14 -22.78
N HIS A 4 10.49 -4.21 -23.57
CA HIS A 4 11.78 -4.87 -23.77
C HIS A 4 12.86 -3.98 -24.43
N LYS A 5 12.48 -2.83 -25.02
CA LYS A 5 13.40 -1.84 -25.62
C LYS A 5 13.59 -0.59 -24.77
N ILE A 6 12.94 -0.46 -23.60
CA ILE A 6 13.07 0.75 -22.79
C ILE A 6 14.49 0.87 -22.22
N LYS A 7 15.04 -0.23 -21.69
CA LYS A 7 16.38 -0.23 -21.08
C LYS A 7 17.48 0.21 -22.05
N VAL A 8 17.46 -0.29 -23.29
CA VAL A 8 18.45 0.10 -24.31
C VAL A 8 18.38 1.58 -24.70
N ASN A 9 17.22 2.23 -24.58
CA ASN A 9 17.12 3.69 -24.79
C ASN A 9 17.86 4.45 -23.70
N MET A 10 17.66 4.06 -22.43
CA MET A 10 18.36 4.68 -21.31
C MET A 10 19.88 4.46 -21.38
N ASP A 11 20.32 3.24 -21.67
CA ASP A 11 21.76 2.92 -21.78
C ASP A 11 22.46 3.71 -22.87
N LYS A 12 21.79 3.88 -24.03
CA LYS A 12 22.30 4.73 -25.11
C LYS A 12 22.38 6.19 -24.69
N GLN A 13 21.36 6.72 -24.02
CA GLN A 13 21.37 8.10 -23.57
C GLN A 13 22.54 8.36 -22.61
N LEU A 14 22.74 7.51 -21.61
CA LEU A 14 23.85 7.65 -20.67
C LEU A 14 25.21 7.62 -21.38
N LYS A 15 25.39 6.69 -22.32
CA LYS A 15 26.64 6.52 -23.08
C LYS A 15 26.94 7.69 -24.01
N HIS A 16 25.93 8.18 -24.73
CA HIS A 16 26.13 9.12 -25.83
C HIS A 16 25.90 10.58 -25.44
N CYS A 17 25.21 10.85 -24.32
CA CYS A 17 24.88 12.20 -23.86
C CYS A 17 25.64 12.61 -22.60
N GLY A 18 26.68 11.85 -22.20
CA GLY A 18 27.57 12.22 -21.09
C GLY A 18 26.88 12.37 -19.74
N GLY A 19 25.82 11.60 -19.48
CA GLY A 19 25.06 11.66 -18.23
C GLY A 19 24.16 12.90 -18.07
N ALA A 20 23.89 13.65 -19.15
CA ALA A 20 22.94 14.76 -19.11
C ALA A 20 21.54 14.29 -18.63
N PRO A 21 20.76 15.15 -17.95
CA PRO A 21 19.39 14.81 -17.55
C PRO A 21 18.53 14.43 -18.76
N PHE A 22 17.89 13.26 -18.69
CA PHE A 22 17.02 12.79 -19.77
C PHE A 22 15.58 13.26 -19.55
N TYR A 23 14.91 13.66 -20.63
CA TYR A 23 13.52 14.07 -20.67
C TYR A 23 12.77 13.25 -21.72
N THR A 24 11.71 12.54 -21.32
CA THR A 24 10.99 11.61 -22.21
C THR A 24 9.49 11.91 -22.25
N LEU A 25 8.86 11.72 -23.41
CA LEU A 25 7.40 11.68 -23.57
C LEU A 25 6.93 10.23 -23.45
N GLY A 26 6.35 9.86 -22.30
CA GLY A 26 6.10 8.46 -21.95
C GLY A 26 7.39 7.69 -21.62
N PRO A 27 7.72 6.60 -22.36
CA PRO A 27 7.17 6.21 -23.67
C PRO A 27 5.87 5.38 -23.61
N LEU A 28 5.00 5.54 -24.62
CA LEU A 28 3.88 4.61 -24.86
C LEU A 28 4.42 3.19 -25.10
N THR A 29 3.96 2.21 -24.33
CA THR A 29 4.43 0.83 -24.46
C THR A 29 3.70 0.02 -25.53
N THR A 30 2.54 0.51 -25.97
CA THR A 30 1.69 -0.08 -27.01
C THR A 30 0.83 1.01 -27.64
N ASP A 31 0.44 0.80 -28.90
CA ASP A 31 -0.27 1.80 -29.72
C ASP A 31 -1.77 1.47 -29.88
N ILE A 32 -2.24 0.38 -29.27
CA ILE A 32 -3.58 -0.19 -29.54
C ILE A 32 -4.68 0.34 -28.62
N ALA A 33 -4.40 1.36 -27.80
CA ALA A 33 -5.34 1.86 -26.79
C ALA A 33 -5.48 3.40 -26.78
N PRO A 34 -5.78 4.04 -27.93
CA PRO A 34 -6.09 5.47 -27.95
C PRO A 34 -7.28 5.76 -27.03
N GLY A 35 -7.22 6.87 -26.29
CA GLY A 35 -8.14 7.16 -25.17
C GLY A 35 -7.59 6.72 -23.81
N TYR A 36 -6.57 5.86 -23.80
CA TYR A 36 -5.93 5.34 -22.60
C TYR A 36 -4.40 5.51 -22.63
N ASP A 37 -3.90 6.45 -23.43
CA ASP A 37 -2.46 6.59 -23.64
C ASP A 37 -1.72 7.14 -22.42
N HIS A 38 -2.40 7.85 -21.52
CA HIS A 38 -1.88 8.11 -20.17
C HIS A 38 -1.48 6.83 -19.43
N ILE A 39 -2.23 5.72 -19.59
CA ILE A 39 -1.91 4.41 -19.00
C ILE A 39 -0.80 3.71 -19.77
N THR A 40 -0.92 3.62 -21.11
CA THR A 40 0.09 2.95 -21.96
C THR A 40 1.46 3.59 -21.80
N SER A 41 1.50 4.91 -21.68
CA SER A 41 2.73 5.67 -21.45
C SER A 41 3.16 5.69 -19.98
N GLY A 42 2.23 5.67 -19.02
CA GLY A 42 2.54 5.61 -17.59
C GLY A 42 3.38 4.38 -17.23
N ILE A 43 3.13 3.23 -17.88
CA ILE A 43 3.94 2.01 -17.74
C ILE A 43 5.39 2.29 -18.18
N GLY A 44 5.57 2.82 -19.38
CA GLY A 44 6.90 3.09 -19.91
C GLY A 44 7.61 4.21 -19.14
N ALA A 45 6.88 5.23 -18.70
CA ALA A 45 7.38 6.35 -17.92
C ALA A 45 7.92 5.88 -16.55
N ALA A 46 7.21 5.00 -15.85
CA ALA A 46 7.70 4.40 -14.60
C ALA A 46 8.98 3.58 -14.83
N MET A 47 9.03 2.77 -15.89
CA MET A 47 10.22 1.97 -16.23
C MET A 47 11.43 2.85 -16.58
N ILE A 48 11.27 3.82 -17.47
CA ILE A 48 12.39 4.66 -17.91
C ILE A 48 12.82 5.63 -16.81
N GLY A 49 11.87 6.11 -15.98
CA GLY A 49 12.14 6.86 -14.76
C GLY A 49 12.99 6.05 -13.78
N TRP A 50 12.62 4.78 -13.56
CA TRP A 50 13.41 3.86 -12.72
C TRP A 50 14.82 3.67 -13.27
N PHE A 51 14.98 3.55 -14.59
CA PHE A 51 16.30 3.40 -15.22
C PHE A 51 17.16 4.67 -15.20
N GLY A 52 16.62 5.83 -14.81
CA GLY A 52 17.39 7.06 -14.61
C GLY A 52 16.91 8.27 -15.40
N CYS A 53 15.74 8.23 -16.05
CA CYS A 53 15.15 9.42 -16.66
C CYS A 53 14.85 10.49 -15.59
N ALA A 54 15.23 11.74 -15.85
CA ALA A 54 15.18 12.81 -14.86
C ALA A 54 13.83 13.54 -14.87
N MET A 55 13.17 13.63 -16.02
CA MET A 55 11.88 14.30 -16.16
C MET A 55 10.98 13.53 -17.12
N LEU A 56 9.69 13.43 -16.79
CA LEU A 56 8.70 12.69 -17.57
C LEU A 56 7.65 13.67 -18.08
N CYS A 57 7.58 13.86 -19.40
CA CYS A 57 6.48 14.59 -20.03
C CYS A 57 5.25 13.70 -19.95
N TYR A 58 4.20 14.22 -19.34
CA TYR A 58 2.94 13.52 -19.25
C TYR A 58 2.28 13.31 -20.62
N VAL A 59 1.38 12.35 -20.67
CA VAL A 59 0.51 12.05 -21.80
C VAL A 59 -0.90 12.01 -21.25
N THR A 60 -1.84 12.66 -21.94
CA THR A 60 -3.23 12.75 -21.49
C THR A 60 -4.06 11.57 -22.03
N PRO A 61 -5.27 11.32 -21.50
CA PRO A 61 -6.19 10.34 -22.10
C PRO A 61 -6.49 10.62 -23.58
N LYS A 62 -6.60 11.90 -23.98
CA LYS A 62 -6.91 12.33 -25.34
C LYS A 62 -5.72 12.43 -26.29
N GLU A 63 -4.53 11.96 -25.89
CA GLU A 63 -3.40 11.86 -26.80
C GLU A 63 -3.82 11.11 -28.08
N HIS A 64 -3.37 11.59 -29.24
CA HIS A 64 -3.77 11.09 -30.56
C HIS A 64 -5.26 11.24 -30.94
N LEU A 65 -6.08 11.89 -30.11
CA LEU A 65 -7.53 12.04 -30.33
C LEU A 65 -7.99 13.50 -30.37
N GLY A 66 -7.39 14.39 -29.58
CA GLY A 66 -7.77 15.80 -29.58
C GLY A 66 -7.15 16.61 -28.45
N LEU A 67 -7.60 17.86 -28.32
CA LEU A 67 -7.13 18.72 -27.22
C LEU A 67 -7.69 18.24 -25.88
N PRO A 68 -6.86 18.13 -24.83
CA PRO A 68 -7.30 17.72 -23.51
C PRO A 68 -8.15 18.82 -22.85
N ASP A 69 -9.17 18.41 -22.11
CA ASP A 69 -9.91 19.30 -21.21
C ASP A 69 -9.29 19.31 -19.80
N ARG A 70 -9.92 20.04 -18.87
CA ARG A 70 -9.43 20.16 -17.49
C ARG A 70 -9.33 18.81 -16.77
N ALA A 71 -10.26 17.89 -17.01
CA ALA A 71 -10.25 16.58 -16.38
C ALA A 71 -9.12 15.71 -16.97
N ASP A 72 -8.93 15.75 -18.29
CA ASP A 72 -7.84 15.05 -18.96
C ASP A 72 -6.45 15.49 -18.46
N VAL A 73 -6.28 16.80 -18.22
CA VAL A 73 -5.05 17.35 -17.64
C VAL A 73 -4.84 16.84 -16.22
N LYS A 74 -5.86 16.85 -15.36
CA LYS A 74 -5.76 16.29 -14.00
C LYS A 74 -5.39 14.81 -14.05
N GLU A 75 -6.03 14.03 -14.92
CA GLU A 75 -5.79 12.60 -15.07
C GLU A 75 -4.35 12.31 -15.51
N GLY A 76 -3.85 13.02 -16.53
CA GLY A 76 -2.47 12.90 -16.99
C GLY A 76 -1.46 13.24 -15.89
N VAL A 77 -1.69 14.34 -15.15
CA VAL A 77 -0.79 14.77 -14.06
C VAL A 77 -0.75 13.74 -12.94
N ILE A 78 -1.91 13.27 -12.46
CA ILE A 78 -1.97 12.26 -11.41
C ILE A 78 -1.31 10.95 -11.86
N THR A 79 -1.57 10.51 -13.10
CA THR A 79 -0.96 9.32 -13.68
C THR A 79 0.58 9.41 -13.69
N TYR A 80 1.12 10.55 -14.09
CA TYR A 80 2.58 10.73 -14.14
C TYR A 80 3.21 10.99 -12.76
N LYS A 81 2.47 11.56 -11.80
CA LYS A 81 2.89 11.59 -10.40
C LYS A 81 3.00 10.18 -9.81
N ILE A 82 2.09 9.27 -10.17
CA ILE A 82 2.17 7.85 -9.79
C ILE A 82 3.40 7.21 -10.44
N ALA A 83 3.59 7.38 -11.76
CA ALA A 83 4.72 6.79 -12.48
C ALA A 83 6.08 7.29 -11.94
N ALA A 84 6.21 8.59 -11.67
CA ALA A 84 7.41 9.17 -11.09
C ALA A 84 7.67 8.64 -9.67
N HIS A 85 6.65 8.59 -8.83
CA HIS A 85 6.78 8.06 -7.47
C HIS A 85 7.14 6.57 -7.46
N ALA A 86 6.54 5.77 -8.35
CA ALA A 86 6.90 4.35 -8.53
C ALA A 86 8.35 4.18 -8.97
N ALA A 87 8.85 5.04 -9.87
CA ALA A 87 10.25 5.07 -10.24
C ALA A 87 11.16 5.42 -9.05
N ASP A 88 10.79 6.40 -8.23
CA ASP A 88 11.55 6.78 -7.03
C ASP A 88 11.60 5.67 -5.98
N LEU A 89 10.50 4.94 -5.78
CA LEU A 89 10.48 3.73 -4.95
C LEU A 89 11.43 2.66 -5.50
N ALA A 90 11.36 2.36 -6.81
CA ALA A 90 12.22 1.36 -7.45
C ALA A 90 13.71 1.75 -7.44
N LYS A 91 14.01 3.06 -7.40
CA LYS A 91 15.37 3.61 -7.22
C LYS A 91 15.84 3.57 -5.76
N GLY A 92 14.96 3.28 -4.79
CA GLY A 92 15.28 3.38 -3.37
C GLY A 92 15.54 4.81 -2.91
N HIS A 93 14.84 5.80 -3.50
CA HIS A 93 14.99 7.19 -3.10
C HIS A 93 14.64 7.36 -1.61
N PRO A 94 15.49 7.97 -0.76
CA PRO A 94 15.40 7.85 0.70
C PRO A 94 14.05 8.22 1.34
N ALA A 95 13.34 9.18 0.74
CA ALA A 95 12.06 9.67 1.26
C ALA A 95 10.82 9.08 0.58
N ALA A 96 10.98 8.31 -0.51
CA ALA A 96 9.83 7.85 -1.30
C ALA A 96 8.93 6.92 -0.48
N GLN A 97 9.54 5.95 0.23
CA GLN A 97 8.80 4.94 0.98
C GLN A 97 8.01 5.49 2.17
N LEU A 98 8.39 6.64 2.72
CA LEU A 98 7.72 7.25 3.88
C LEU A 98 6.23 7.50 3.62
N ARG A 99 5.88 7.93 2.40
CA ARG A 99 4.49 8.19 2.02
C ARG A 99 3.68 6.89 1.93
N ASP A 100 4.23 5.87 1.27
CA ASP A 100 3.60 4.56 1.12
C ASP A 100 3.36 3.91 2.48
N ASP A 101 4.34 3.96 3.37
CA ASP A 101 4.24 3.39 4.71
C ASP A 101 3.21 4.16 5.56
N ALA A 102 3.18 5.49 5.48
CA ALA A 102 2.19 6.31 6.19
C ALA A 102 0.75 6.02 5.73
N LEU A 103 0.54 5.94 4.41
CA LEU A 103 -0.76 5.62 3.84
C LEU A 103 -1.17 4.17 4.16
N SER A 104 -0.22 3.23 4.11
CA SER A 104 -0.47 1.82 4.43
C SER A 104 -0.81 1.61 5.90
N ARG A 105 -0.15 2.32 6.83
CA ARG A 105 -0.54 2.32 8.25
C ARG A 105 -1.93 2.90 8.44
N ALA A 106 -2.23 4.06 7.84
CA ALA A 106 -3.57 4.66 7.92
C ALA A 106 -4.66 3.70 7.39
N ARG A 107 -4.36 2.97 6.32
CA ARG A 107 -5.26 1.95 5.75
C ARG A 107 -5.47 0.77 6.70
N PHE A 108 -4.40 0.23 7.28
CA PHE A 108 -4.48 -0.91 8.19
C PHE A 108 -5.20 -0.56 9.50
N GLU A 109 -5.00 0.66 9.99
CA GLU A 109 -5.61 1.19 11.23
C GLU A 109 -7.01 1.79 10.99
N PHE A 110 -7.55 1.69 9.77
CA PHE A 110 -8.86 2.24 9.40
C PHE A 110 -9.02 3.76 9.64
N ARG A 111 -7.92 4.51 9.59
CA ARG A 111 -7.91 5.98 9.63
C ARG A 111 -8.24 6.55 8.26
N TRP A 112 -9.52 6.46 7.87
CA TRP A 112 -9.99 6.77 6.52
C TRP A 112 -9.64 8.19 6.05
N GLU A 113 -9.87 9.21 6.89
CA GLU A 113 -9.56 10.60 6.54
C GLU A 113 -8.05 10.81 6.32
N ASP A 114 -7.20 10.19 7.15
CA ASP A 114 -5.75 10.24 6.95
C ASP A 114 -5.33 9.53 5.66
N GLN A 115 -5.94 8.38 5.36
CA GLN A 115 -5.70 7.67 4.11
C GLN A 115 -6.08 8.53 2.89
N PHE A 116 -7.21 9.25 2.94
CA PHE A 116 -7.61 10.14 1.85
C PHE A 116 -6.63 11.30 1.69
N ASN A 117 -6.29 11.97 2.79
CA ASN A 117 -5.40 13.13 2.78
C ASN A 117 -3.98 12.79 2.32
N LEU A 118 -3.51 11.56 2.56
CA LEU A 118 -2.20 11.09 2.10
C LEU A 118 -2.19 10.65 0.62
N ALA A 119 -3.36 10.44 -0.01
CA ALA A 119 -3.47 10.04 -1.41
C ALA A 119 -2.97 11.14 -2.37
N LEU A 120 -2.65 10.76 -3.61
CA LEU A 120 -2.27 11.74 -4.65
C LEU A 120 -3.45 12.59 -5.12
N ASP A 121 -4.67 12.05 -5.02
CA ASP A 121 -5.92 12.75 -5.29
C ASP A 121 -6.93 12.48 -4.15
N PRO A 122 -6.85 13.25 -3.04
CA PRO A 122 -7.69 13.04 -1.86
C PRO A 122 -9.19 13.12 -2.15
N GLU A 123 -9.59 14.05 -3.02
CA GLU A 123 -10.99 14.25 -3.43
C GLU A 123 -11.56 12.97 -4.05
N ARG A 124 -10.84 12.40 -5.01
CA ARG A 124 -11.26 11.16 -5.68
C ARG A 124 -11.28 9.97 -4.74
N ALA A 125 -10.30 9.85 -3.84
CA ALA A 125 -10.25 8.77 -2.86
C ALA A 125 -11.46 8.81 -1.92
N LYS A 126 -11.81 9.99 -1.41
CA LYS A 126 -12.98 10.20 -0.56
C LYS A 126 -14.28 9.98 -1.32
N GLU A 127 -14.40 10.53 -2.53
CA GLU A 127 -15.57 10.36 -3.39
C GLU A 127 -15.87 8.87 -3.64
N PHE A 128 -14.86 8.07 -3.99
CA PHE A 128 -15.07 6.66 -4.32
C PHE A 128 -15.49 5.82 -3.12
N HIS A 129 -14.98 6.13 -1.92
CA HIS A 129 -15.47 5.52 -0.69
C HIS A 129 -16.93 5.91 -0.44
N ASP A 130 -17.25 7.20 -0.53
CA ASP A 130 -18.54 7.76 -0.13
C ASP A 130 -19.68 7.42 -1.09
N ARG A 131 -19.38 7.02 -2.34
CA ARG A 131 -20.36 6.45 -3.28
C ARG A 131 -21.12 5.25 -2.71
N THR A 132 -20.54 4.51 -1.77
CA THR A 132 -21.17 3.33 -1.15
C THR A 132 -21.31 3.44 0.37
N LEU A 133 -20.42 4.20 1.01
CA LEU A 133 -20.40 4.39 2.47
C LEU A 133 -20.34 5.89 2.83
N PRO A 134 -21.39 6.69 2.53
CA PRO A 134 -21.34 8.15 2.63
C PRO A 134 -21.36 8.70 4.07
N LYS A 135 -21.88 7.94 5.03
CA LYS A 135 -22.05 8.44 6.41
C LYS A 135 -20.70 8.64 7.09
N GLU A 136 -20.57 9.70 7.90
CA GLU A 136 -19.37 9.98 8.69
C GLU A 136 -18.96 8.82 9.61
N ALA A 137 -19.93 8.07 10.14
CA ALA A 137 -19.66 6.87 10.92
C ALA A 137 -18.89 5.78 10.15
N HIS A 138 -18.90 5.79 8.82
CA HIS A 138 -18.11 4.86 8.02
C HIS A 138 -16.63 5.25 7.92
N LYS A 139 -16.27 6.51 8.24
CA LYS A 139 -14.88 6.98 8.28
C LYS A 139 -14.09 6.47 9.48
N VAL A 140 -14.76 5.79 10.40
CA VAL A 140 -14.16 5.08 11.55
C VAL A 140 -14.49 3.59 11.51
N ALA A 141 -15.09 3.08 10.42
CA ALA A 141 -15.47 1.69 10.32
C ALA A 141 -14.26 0.80 9.97
N HIS A 142 -14.16 -0.35 10.64
CA HIS A 142 -13.11 -1.34 10.39
C HIS A 142 -13.43 -2.24 9.18
N PHE A 143 -13.98 -1.65 8.11
CA PHE A 143 -14.28 -2.31 6.84
C PHE A 143 -14.62 -1.28 5.76
N CYS A 144 -14.63 -1.72 4.50
CA CYS A 144 -15.23 -1.01 3.38
C CYS A 144 -16.32 -1.85 2.71
N SER A 145 -16.99 -1.29 1.70
CA SER A 145 -18.06 -1.97 0.96
C SER A 145 -17.59 -3.21 0.18
N MET A 146 -16.29 -3.32 -0.13
CA MET A 146 -15.76 -4.47 -0.88
C MET A 146 -15.88 -5.80 -0.13
N CYS A 147 -15.58 -5.83 1.18
CA CYS A 147 -15.60 -7.06 1.98
C CYS A 147 -16.65 -7.05 3.10
N GLY A 148 -17.15 -5.86 3.45
CA GLY A 148 -18.06 -5.68 4.57
C GLY A 148 -17.44 -6.03 5.94
N PRO A 149 -18.25 -5.97 7.01
CA PRO A 149 -17.76 -6.03 8.39
C PRO A 149 -17.24 -7.40 8.85
N LYS A 150 -17.59 -8.48 8.14
CA LYS A 150 -17.28 -9.87 8.54
C LYS A 150 -16.09 -10.47 7.79
N PHE A 151 -15.76 -9.96 6.60
CA PHE A 151 -14.75 -10.56 5.72
C PHE A 151 -13.58 -9.63 5.40
N CYS A 152 -13.47 -8.50 6.10
CA CYS A 152 -12.33 -7.61 5.93
C CYS A 152 -11.06 -8.27 6.49
N SER A 153 -10.10 -8.57 5.61
CA SER A 153 -8.84 -9.24 5.97
C SER A 153 -8.01 -8.46 6.98
N MET A 154 -7.98 -7.13 6.88
CA MET A 154 -7.24 -6.27 7.82
C MET A 154 -7.86 -6.31 9.23
N LYS A 155 -9.19 -6.30 9.32
CA LYS A 155 -9.90 -6.42 10.59
C LYS A 155 -9.67 -7.80 11.23
N ILE A 156 -9.80 -8.87 10.45
CA ILE A 156 -9.52 -10.23 10.93
C ILE A 156 -8.06 -10.34 11.42
N THR A 157 -7.12 -9.73 10.71
CA THR A 157 -5.70 -9.70 11.11
C THR A 157 -5.52 -8.98 12.45
N GLN A 158 -6.24 -7.88 12.68
CA GLN A 158 -6.22 -7.16 13.97
C GLN A 158 -6.77 -8.04 15.10
N GLU A 159 -7.94 -8.67 14.90
CA GLU A 159 -8.54 -9.57 15.88
C GLU A 159 -7.61 -10.75 16.23
N VAL A 160 -6.90 -11.31 15.25
CA VAL A 160 -5.91 -12.38 15.46
C VAL A 160 -4.69 -11.87 16.25
N ARG A 161 -4.22 -10.64 15.99
CA ARG A 161 -3.10 -10.06 16.75
C ARG A 161 -3.48 -9.82 18.20
N ASP A 162 -4.67 -9.27 18.44
CA ASP A 162 -5.17 -8.98 19.79
C ASP A 162 -5.35 -10.29 20.59
N TYR A 163 -5.87 -11.35 19.95
CA TYR A 163 -5.98 -12.68 20.56
C TYR A 163 -4.61 -13.31 20.85
N ALA A 164 -3.64 -13.16 19.95
CA ALA A 164 -2.29 -13.68 20.18
C ALA A 164 -1.59 -12.95 21.34
N GLU A 165 -1.81 -11.63 21.47
CA GLU A 165 -1.26 -10.82 22.56
C GLU A 165 -1.84 -11.22 23.92
N SER A 166 -3.16 -11.44 24.01
CA SER A 166 -3.78 -11.95 25.25
C SER A 166 -3.28 -13.35 25.60
N GLY A 167 -3.16 -14.25 24.62
CA GLY A 167 -2.60 -15.59 24.82
C GLY A 167 -1.15 -15.57 25.31
N MET A 168 -0.31 -14.67 24.79
CA MET A 168 1.06 -14.49 25.30
C MET A 168 1.08 -13.95 26.73
N ALA A 169 0.18 -13.03 27.09
CA ALA A 169 0.08 -12.51 28.45
C ALA A 169 -0.34 -13.62 29.45
N GLU A 170 -1.28 -14.47 29.05
CA GLU A 170 -1.68 -15.66 29.83
C GLU A 170 -0.53 -16.64 30.01
N MET A 171 0.19 -16.98 28.93
CA MET A 171 1.35 -17.89 29.00
C MET A 171 2.49 -17.29 29.83
N ALA A 172 2.71 -15.98 29.76
CA ALA A 172 3.68 -15.30 30.62
C ALA A 172 3.28 -15.34 32.10
N SER A 173 1.98 -15.20 32.39
CA SER A 173 1.45 -15.37 33.75
C SER A 173 1.61 -16.82 34.22
N GLU A 174 1.29 -17.78 33.36
CA GLU A 174 1.42 -19.21 33.64
C GLU A 174 2.88 -19.60 33.89
N PHE A 175 3.81 -19.11 33.08
CA PHE A 175 5.24 -19.30 33.28
C PHE A 175 5.71 -18.74 34.63
N ARG A 176 5.28 -17.53 35.00
CA ARG A 176 5.60 -16.96 36.32
C ARG A 176 5.03 -17.81 37.46
N ASN A 177 3.77 -18.24 37.33
CA ASN A 177 3.08 -19.05 38.34
C ASN A 177 3.62 -20.49 38.42
N SER A 178 4.17 -21.02 37.32
CA SER A 178 4.78 -22.35 37.28
C SER A 178 6.19 -22.38 37.88
N GLY A 179 6.74 -21.23 38.27
CA GLY A 179 8.06 -21.12 38.92
C GLY A 179 9.12 -20.47 38.04
N SER A 180 8.75 -19.96 36.85
CA SER A 180 9.67 -19.37 35.86
C SER A 180 10.76 -20.34 35.38
N GLU A 181 10.44 -21.63 35.37
CA GLU A 181 11.30 -22.73 34.89
C GLU A 181 11.03 -23.01 33.40
N ILE A 182 12.09 -23.17 32.60
CA ILE A 182 11.97 -23.48 31.17
C ILE A 182 11.53 -24.94 30.96
N TYR A 183 11.92 -25.83 31.88
CA TYR A 183 11.58 -27.25 31.85
C TYR A 183 10.83 -27.60 33.13
N LEU A 184 9.58 -28.01 33.00
CA LEU A 184 8.78 -28.55 34.11
C LEU A 184 8.88 -30.07 34.07
N GLU A 185 9.22 -30.71 35.19
CA GLU A 185 9.13 -32.18 35.28
C GLU A 185 7.64 -32.60 35.17
N GLU A 186 7.35 -33.69 34.46
CA GLU A 186 5.98 -34.12 34.12
C GLU A 186 5.05 -34.25 35.34
N ALA A 187 5.62 -34.61 36.51
CA ALA A 187 4.89 -34.73 37.77
C ALA A 187 4.44 -33.36 38.34
N ASP A 188 5.21 -32.30 38.14
CA ASP A 188 4.91 -30.96 38.65
C ASP A 188 3.92 -30.19 37.77
N ALA A 189 3.92 -30.45 36.46
CA ALA A 189 2.96 -29.87 35.52
C ALA A 189 1.52 -30.39 35.79
N ALA A 190 1.37 -31.69 36.06
CA ALA A 190 0.07 -32.32 36.33
C ALA A 190 -0.56 -31.83 37.65
N ASN A 191 0.25 -31.69 38.72
CA ASN A 191 -0.21 -31.24 40.02
C ASN A 191 -0.62 -29.76 40.02
N LYS A 192 0.08 -28.89 39.27
CA LYS A 192 -0.27 -27.46 39.17
C LYS A 192 -1.52 -27.24 38.30
N ALA A 193 -1.71 -28.01 37.23
CA ALA A 193 -2.94 -27.95 36.40
C ALA A 193 -4.19 -28.38 37.19
N ALA A 194 -4.09 -29.43 38.01
CA ALA A 194 -5.17 -29.88 38.88
C ALA A 194 -5.57 -28.79 39.91
N ASN A 195 -4.59 -28.11 40.52
CA ASN A 195 -4.81 -27.01 41.46
C ASN A 195 -5.47 -25.78 40.81
N LYS A 196 -5.15 -25.46 39.54
CA LYS A 196 -5.80 -24.38 38.77
C LYS A 196 -7.30 -24.66 38.54
N SER A 197 -7.68 -25.91 38.28
CA SER A 197 -9.10 -26.31 38.11
C SER A 197 -9.92 -26.22 39.42
N LEU A 198 -9.25 -26.37 40.56
CA LEU A 198 -9.87 -26.27 41.89
C LEU A 198 -10.09 -24.81 42.30
N ALA A 199 -9.15 -23.93 41.97
CA ALA A 199 -9.26 -22.49 42.25
C ALA A 199 -10.36 -21.81 41.40
N GLY A 200 -10.57 -22.24 40.14
CA GLY A 200 -11.64 -21.71 39.27
C GLY A 200 -13.06 -22.09 39.71
N LYS A 201 -13.23 -23.20 40.44
CA LYS A 201 -14.53 -23.65 40.99
C LYS A 201 -14.90 -22.99 42.32
N ALA A 202 -13.98 -22.26 42.95
CA ALA A 202 -14.23 -21.57 44.22
C ALA A 202 -14.69 -20.10 44.03
N ALA A 203 -14.80 -19.64 42.77
CA ALA A 203 -15.15 -18.27 42.41
C ALA A 203 -16.51 -18.13 41.68
N GLU A 204 -17.27 -19.22 41.55
CA GLU A 204 -18.72 -19.23 41.24
C GLU A 204 -19.52 -19.42 42.54
#